data_AF-A0A3M1Z8L1-F1
#
_entry.id   AF-A0A3M1Z8L1-F1
#
_cell.length_a   1.000
_cell.length_b   1.000
_cell.length_c   1.000
_cell.angle_alpha   90.00
_cell.angle_beta   90.00
_cell.angle_gamma   90.00
#
_symmetry.space_group_name_H-M   'P 1'
#
loop_
_entity.id
_entity.type
_entity.pdbx_description
1 polymer ?
#
loop_
_entity_poly.entity_id
_entity_poly.type
_entity_poly.pdbx_seq_one_letter_code
_entity_poly.pdbx_strand_id
1 'polypeptide(L)' 'MATVNFSVPEEVKRAFNETFAGRNKSAIIARLMMEAVEEERRRVRRAKAVDALLELRAAAPAVTEDQLLDAREKTRP' A
#
# COMPACT_ATOMS: atom_id res chain seq x y z
N MET A 1 4.95 21.92 19.17
CA MET A 1 5.36 20.52 18.91
C MET A 1 4.51 19.64 19.83
N ALA A 2 3.91 18.57 19.32
CA ALA A 2 3.15 17.65 20.15
C ALA A 2 4.08 16.57 20.71
N THR A 3 3.84 16.15 21.96
CA THR A 3 4.58 15.06 22.60
C THR A 3 3.73 13.80 22.52
N VAL A 4 4.33 12.70 22.07
CA VAL A 4 3.70 11.38 22.05
C VAL A 4 4.61 10.40 22.77
N ASN A 5 4.03 9.61 23.68
CA ASN A 5 4.75 8.61 24.46
C ASN A 5 4.47 7.22 23.89
N PHE A 6 5.51 6.41 23.73
CA PHE A 6 5.41 5.04 23.24
C PHE A 6 6.23 4.11 24.13
N SER A 7 5.70 2.92 24.38
CA SER A 7 6.44 1.84 25.00
C SER A 7 7.05 0.98 23.89
N VAL A 8 8.37 0.82 23.92
CA VAL A 8 9.11 -0.06 23.03
C VAL A 8 10.03 -0.96 23.86
N PRO A 9 10.37 -2.17 23.38
CA PRO A 9 11.36 -3.00 24.05
C PRO A 9 12.70 -2.27 24.23
N GLU A 10 13.40 -2.53 25.32
CA GLU A 10 14.63 -1.79 25.66
C GLU A 10 15.73 -2.02 24.62
N GLU A 11 15.79 -3.23 24.04
CA GLU A 11 16.71 -3.56 22.95
C GLU A 11 16.48 -2.70 21.71
N VAL A 12 15.22 -2.40 21.39
CA VAL A 12 14.85 -1.53 20.26
C VAL A 12 15.28 -0.09 20.54
N LYS A 13 14.99 0.40 21.75
CA LYS A 13 15.39 1.75 22.18
C LYS A 13 16.90 1.92 22.14
N ARG A 14 17.67 0.94 22.64
CA ARG A 14 19.13 0.95 22.61
C ARG A 14 19.66 0.99 21.18
N ALA A 15 19.24 0.05 20.33
CA ALA A 15 19.68 -0.03 18.94
C ALA A 15 19.36 1.27 18.16
N PHE A 16 18.16 1.83 18.34
CA PHE A 16 17.77 3.09 17.70
C PHE A 16 18.63 4.27 18.19
N ASN A 17 18.88 4.33 19.49
CA ASN A 17 19.68 5.40 20.09
C ASN A 17 21.14 5.39 19.64
N GLU A 18 21.73 4.20 19.53
CA GLU A 18 23.10 3.99 19.04
C GLU A 18 23.21 4.32 17.55
N THR A 19 22.31 3.76 16.73
CA THR A 19 22.33 3.93 15.26
C THR A 19 22.15 5.39 14.83
N PHE A 20 21.31 6.14 15.53
CA PHE A 20 20.98 7.52 15.20
C PHE A 20 21.56 8.53 16.20
N ALA A 21 22.66 8.18 16.86
CA ALA A 21 23.40 9.09 17.72
C ALA A 21 23.77 10.40 16.96
N GLY A 22 23.60 11.55 17.62
CA GLY A 22 23.86 12.87 17.01
C GLY A 22 22.82 13.35 16.00
N ARG A 23 21.78 12.56 15.69
CA ARG A 23 20.69 12.97 14.78
C ARG A 23 19.42 13.35 15.54
N ASN A 24 18.56 14.15 14.91
CA ASN A 24 17.24 14.48 15.44
C ASN A 24 16.32 13.25 15.38
N LYS A 25 16.23 12.53 16.50
CA LYS A 25 15.43 11.31 16.67
C LYS A 25 13.94 11.56 16.44
N SER A 26 13.40 12.68 16.92
CA SER A 26 11.99 13.04 16.72
C SER A 26 11.65 13.22 15.25
N ALA A 27 12.54 13.82 14.46
CA ALA A 27 12.35 13.98 13.01
C ALA A 27 12.35 12.62 12.29
N ILE A 28 13.21 11.68 12.71
CA ILE A 28 13.26 10.32 12.16
C ILE A 28 11.96 9.58 12.47
N ILE A 29 11.51 9.60 13.73
CA ILE A 29 10.24 8.95 14.13
C ILE A 29 9.06 9.58 13.40
N ALA A 30 8.97 10.91 13.33
CA ALA A 30 7.89 11.60 12.62
C ALA A 30 7.82 11.19 11.14
N ARG A 31 8.99 11.05 10.49
CA ARG A 31 9.05 10.55 9.11
C ARG A 31 8.55 9.11 9.01
N LEU A 32 9.00 8.21 9.88
CA LEU A 32 8.55 6.81 9.89
C LEU A 32 7.04 6.71 10.14
N MET A 33 6.48 7.53 11.02
CA MET A 33 5.03 7.60 11.24
C MET A 33 4.29 8.04 9.97
N MET A 34 4.79 9.04 9.26
CA MET A 34 4.20 9.49 8.00
C MET A 34 4.29 8.42 6.89
N GLU A 35 5.42 7.70 6.80
CA GLU A 35 5.60 6.60 5.86
C GLU A 35 4.57 5.47 6.14
N ALA A 36 4.37 5.10 7.40
CA ALA A 36 3.36 4.12 7.80
C ALA A 36 1.92 4.56 7.48
N VAL A 37 1.59 5.84 7.70
CA VAL A 37 0.27 6.39 7.34
C VAL A 37 0.03 6.32 5.84
N GLU A 38 1.02 6.68 5.02
CA GLU A 38 0.88 6.63 3.56
C GLU A 38 0.80 5.20 3.03
N GLU A 39 1.52 4.27 3.64
CA GLU A 39 1.38 2.85 3.32
C GLU A 39 -0.04 2.33 3.58
N GLU A 40 -0.62 2.63 4.74
CA GLU A 40 -1.98 2.22 5.06
C GLU A 40 -3.01 2.86 4.12
N ARG A 41 -2.83 4.15 3.80
CA ARG A 41 -3.66 4.84 2.80
C ARG A 41 -3.57 4.19 1.43
N ARG A 42 -2.37 3.80 0.98
CA ARG A 42 -2.19 3.06 -0.29
C ARG A 42 -2.90 1.71 -0.24
N ARG A 43 -2.78 0.97 0.86
CA ARG A 43 -3.45 -0.32 1.05
C ARG A 43 -4.96 -0.18 0.89
N VAL A 44 -5.56 0.80 1.58
CA VAL A 44 -7.00 1.07 1.50
C VAL A 44 -7.43 1.49 0.10
N ARG A 45 -6.69 2.40 -0.55
CA ARG A 45 -7.00 2.82 -1.93
C ARG A 45 -6.96 1.65 -2.91
N ARG A 46 -5.95 0.79 -2.79
CA ARG A 46 -5.81 -0.41 -3.62
C ARG A 46 -6.99 -1.36 -3.40
N ALA A 47 -7.36 -1.64 -2.16
CA ALA A 47 -8.50 -2.49 -1.84
C ALA A 47 -9.78 -1.97 -2.50
N LYS A 48 -10.10 -0.68 -2.32
CA LYS A 48 -11.27 -0.05 -2.96
C LYS A 48 -11.25 -0.14 -4.49
N ALA A 49 -10.09 0.03 -5.12
CA ALA A 49 -9.97 -0.09 -6.57
C ALA A 49 -10.21 -1.53 -7.05
N VAL A 50 -9.73 -2.52 -6.30
CA VAL A 50 -9.99 -3.94 -6.59
C VAL A 50 -11.48 -4.25 -6.45
N ASP A 51 -12.12 -3.78 -5.38
CA ASP A 51 -13.55 -4.00 -5.15
C ASP A 51 -14.38 -3.40 -6.31
N ALA A 52 -14.10 -2.16 -6.71
CA ALA A 52 -14.76 -1.52 -7.83
C ALA A 52 -14.57 -2.27 -9.16
N LEU A 53 -13.37 -2.80 -9.42
CA LEU A 53 -13.12 -3.62 -10.61
C LEU A 53 -13.89 -4.94 -10.59
N LEU A 54 -14.03 -5.56 -9.43
CA LEU A 54 -14.80 -6.79 -9.27
C LEU A 54 -16.30 -6.54 -9.47
N GLU A 55 -16.83 -5.43 -8.96
CA GLU A 55 -18.23 -5.02 -9.20
C GLU A 55 -18.49 -4.77 -10.68
N LEU A 56 -17.59 -4.03 -11.36
CA LEU A 56 -17.68 -3.81 -12.81
C LEU A 56 -17.62 -5.12 -13.59
N ARG A 57 -16.73 -6.04 -13.19
CA ARG A 57 -16.62 -7.36 -13.83
C ARG A 57 -17.87 -8.21 -13.63
N ALA A 58 -18.50 -8.14 -12.47
CA ALA A 58 -19.74 -8.86 -12.19
C ALA A 58 -20.92 -8.35 -13.04
N ALA A 59 -20.93 -7.05 -13.35
CA ALA A 59 -21.95 -6.43 -14.21
C ALA A 59 -21.65 -6.54 -15.72
N ALA A 60 -20.40 -6.85 -16.10
CA ALA A 60 -20.00 -6.95 -17.49
C ALA A 60 -20.58 -8.22 -18.17
N PRO A 61 -20.96 -8.14 -19.46
CA PRO A 61 -21.36 -9.33 -20.20
C PRO A 61 -20.25 -10.37 -20.22
N ALA A 62 -20.60 -11.64 -19.97
CA ALA A 62 -19.67 -12.74 -20.11
C ALA A 62 -19.29 -12.90 -21.59
N VAL A 63 -18.00 -12.81 -21.90
CA VAL A 63 -17.47 -13.10 -23.23
C VAL A 63 -17.11 -14.57 -23.29
N THR A 64 -17.66 -15.28 -24.28
CA THR A 64 -17.36 -16.72 -24.47
C THR A 64 -16.01 -16.91 -25.13
N GLU A 65 -15.44 -18.11 -24.98
CA GLU A 65 -14.16 -18.46 -25.59
C GLU A 65 -14.20 -18.36 -27.13
N ASP A 66 -15.32 -18.77 -27.75
CA ASP A 66 -15.53 -18.64 -29.19
C ASP A 66 -15.53 -17.17 -29.65
N GLN A 67 -16.14 -16.26 -28.88
CA GLN A 67 -16.12 -14.83 -29.17
C GLN A 67 -14.70 -14.24 -29.06
N LEU A 68 -13.90 -14.74 -28.11
CA LEU A 68 -12.49 -14.33 -27.98
C LEU A 68 -11.62 -14.85 -29.13
N LEU A 69 -11.84 -16.09 -29.57
CA LEU A 69 -11.13 -16.70 -30.70
C LEU A 69 -11.45 -15.99 -32.01
N ASP A 70 -12.72 -15.76 -32.32
CA ASP A 70 -13.16 -15.05 -33.52
C ASP A 70 -12.59 -13.61 -33.56
N ALA A 71 -12.62 -12.89 -32.44
CA ALA A 71 -12.02 -11.56 -32.35
C ALA A 71 -10.49 -11.58 -32.58
N ARG A 72 -9.79 -12.59 -32.06
CA ARG A 72 -8.34 -12.78 -32.23
C ARG A 72 -7.94 -13.09 -33.66
N GLU A 73 -8.70 -13.93 -34.35
CA GLU A 73 -8.44 -14.27 -35.76
C GLU A 73 -8.68 -13.06 -36.66
N LYS A 74 -9.73 -12.27 -36.40
CA LYS A 74 -10.05 -11.04 -37.16
C LYS A 74 -9.05 -9.90 -36.97
N THR A 75 -8.29 -9.89 -35.87
CA THR A 75 -7.29 -8.86 -35.57
C THR A 75 -5.86 -9.30 -35.86
N ARG A 76 -5.66 -10.52 -36.36
CA ARG A 76 -4.35 -11.01 -36.78
C ARG A 76 -4.07 -10.49 -38.22
N PRO A 77 -2.96 -9.76 -38.46
CA PRO A 77 -2.59 -9.31 -39.79
C PRO A 77 -2.22 -10.48 -40.73
#